data_AF-G7VCV0-F1
#
_entry.id   AF-G7VCV0-F1
#
_cell.length_a   1.000
_cell.length_b   1.000
_cell.length_c   1.000
_cell.angle_alpha   90.00
_cell.angle_beta   90.00
_cell.angle_gamma   90.00
#
_symmetry.space_group_name_H-M   'P 1'
#
loop_
_entity.id
_entity.type
_entity.pdbx_description
1 polymer ?
#
loop_
_entity_poly.entity_id
_entity_poly.type
_entity_poly.pdbx_seq_one_letter_code
_entity_poly.pdbx_strand_id
1 'polypeptide(L)' 'MVDSIYRRIVGELRAMSRRVEVHVEGNKITIPLVEGVYDAVWRIIKTSPSVVITSVDFK' A
#
# COMPACT_ATOMS: atom_id res chain seq x y z
N MET A 1 -11.05 1.31 7.76
CA MET A 1 -10.74 2.32 6.72
C MET A 1 -9.33 2.15 6.15
N VAL A 2 -8.32 1.90 6.98
CA VAL A 2 -6.96 1.56 6.54
C VAL A 2 -6.87 0.11 6.05
N ASP A 3 -7.56 -0.83 6.71
CA ASP A 3 -7.63 -2.24 6.28
C ASP A 3 -8.13 -2.43 4.85
N SER A 4 -9.05 -1.58 4.39
CA SER A 4 -9.54 -1.64 3.01
C SER A 4 -8.47 -1.21 2.00
N ILE A 5 -7.62 -0.24 2.34
CA ILE A 5 -6.47 0.11 1.51
C ILE A 5 -5.40 -0.97 1.57
N TYR A 6 -5.11 -1.51 2.75
CA TYR A 6 -4.19 -2.62 2.89
C TYR A 6 -4.58 -3.79 1.96
N ARG A 7 -5.85 -4.22 2.00
CA ARG A 7 -6.35 -5.29 1.13
C ARG A 7 -6.21 -4.94 -0.35
N ARG A 8 -6.45 -3.68 -0.73
CA ARG A 8 -6.29 -3.19 -2.10
C ARG A 8 -4.83 -3.24 -2.55
N ILE A 9 -3.91 -2.74 -1.72
CA ILE A 9 -2.46 -2.76 -1.97
C ILE A 9 -2.00 -4.21 -2.12
N VAL A 10 -2.32 -5.09 -1.16
CA VAL A 10 -1.93 -6.50 -1.22
C VAL A 10 -2.52 -7.20 -2.45
N GLY A 11 -3.78 -6.90 -2.80
CA GLY A 11 -4.43 -7.45 -3.99
C GLY A 11 -3.71 -7.05 -5.28
N GLU A 12 -3.36 -5.77 -5.41
CA GLU A 12 -2.64 -5.25 -6.57
C GLU A 12 -1.23 -5.86 -6.69
N LEU A 13 -0.48 -5.91 -5.58
CA LEU A 13 0.87 -6.47 -5.58
C LEU A 13 0.87 -7.97 -5.91
N ARG A 14 -0.13 -8.72 -5.42
CA ARG A 14 -0.34 -10.11 -5.83
C ARG A 14 -0.67 -10.24 -7.31
N ALA A 15 -1.50 -9.37 -7.87
CA ALA A 15 -1.82 -9.38 -9.31
C ALA A 15 -0.58 -9.10 -10.17
N MET A 16 0.35 -8.29 -9.66
CA MET A 16 1.66 -8.04 -10.28
C MET A 16 2.67 -9.19 -10.07
N SER A 17 2.26 -10.31 -9.48
CA SER A 17 3.14 -11.43 -9.08
C SER A 17 4.29 -11.01 -8.16
N ARG A 18 4.12 -9.91 -7.43
CA ARG A 18 5.09 -9.40 -6.46
C ARG A 18 4.69 -9.84 -5.06
N ARG A 19 5.46 -10.75 -4.47
CA ARG A 19 5.34 -11.12 -3.07
C ARG A 19 6.10 -10.09 -2.24
N VAL A 20 5.39 -9.06 -1.82
CA VAL A 20 5.91 -7.97 -0.98
C VAL A 20 5.21 -8.04 0.36
N GLU A 21 6.00 -8.01 1.43
CA GLU A 21 5.47 -8.05 2.79
C GLU A 21 5.01 -6.65 3.21
N VAL A 22 3.70 -6.45 3.25
CA VAL A 22 3.09 -5.17 3.65
C VAL A 22 2.74 -5.24 5.12
N HIS A 23 3.22 -4.29 5.91
CA HIS A 23 2.94 -4.17 7.34
C HIS A 23 2.03 -2.97 7.63
N VAL A 24 1.11 -3.13 8.58
CA VAL A 24 0.18 -2.07 9.00
C VAL A 24 0.26 -1.89 10.52
N GLU A 25 0.53 -0.67 10.95
CA GLU A 25 0.53 -0.25 12.35
C GLU A 25 -0.42 0.95 12.52
N GLY A 26 -1.65 0.70 12.97
CA GLY A 26 -2.68 1.74 13.07
C GLY A 26 -3.01 2.35 11.71
N ASN A 27 -2.65 3.63 11.51
CA ASN A 27 -2.85 4.35 10.25
C ASN A 27 -1.59 4.43 9.37
N LYS A 28 -0.56 3.68 9.73
CA LYS A 28 0.71 3.63 9.02
C LYS A 28 0.81 2.35 8.21
N ILE A 29 1.26 2.48 6.96
CA ILE A 29 1.56 1.33 6.08
C ILE A 29 3.05 1.36 5.76
N THR A 30 3.74 0.25 6.01
CA THR A 30 5.16 0.08 5.69
C THR A 30 5.30 -0.96 4.59
N ILE A 31 6.03 -0.60 3.53
CA ILE A 31 6.20 -1.44 2.34
C ILE A 31 7.67 -1.45 1.93
N PRO A 32 8.25 -2.62 1.61
CA PRO A 32 9.58 -2.69 1.01
C PRO A 32 9.71 -1.81 -0.24
N LEU A 33 10.78 -1.01 -0.32
CA LEU A 33 11.07 -0.20 -1.50
C LEU A 33 11.56 -1.10 -2.64
N VAL A 34 10.61 -1.55 -3.47
CA VAL A 34 10.90 -2.36 -4.66
C VAL A 34 10.44 -1.59 -5.90
N GLU A 35 11.27 -1.55 -6.94
CA GLU A 35 11.00 -0.84 -8.19
C GLU A 35 9.65 -1.25 -8.80
N GLY A 36 8.74 -0.31 -9.04
CA GLY A 36 7.38 -0.57 -9.56
C GLY A 36 6.30 -0.85 -8.51
N VAL A 37 6.67 -1.09 -7.24
CA VAL A 37 5.72 -1.16 -6.11
C VAL A 37 5.27 0.23 -5.70
N TYR A 38 6.18 1.21 -5.76
CA TYR A 38 5.91 2.61 -5.44
C TYR A 38 4.73 3.16 -6.25
N ASP A 39 4.77 3.04 -7.58
CA ASP A 39 3.74 3.59 -8.47
C ASP A 39 2.37 2.94 -8.25
N ALA A 40 2.36 1.62 -8.06
CA ALA A 40 1.14 0.86 -7.78
C ALA A 40 0.49 1.31 -6.48
N VAL A 41 1.28 1.42 -5.40
CA VAL A 41 0.83 1.89 -4.09
C VAL A 41 0.33 3.33 -4.18
N TRP A 42 1.11 4.21 -4.82
CA TRP A 42 0.78 5.63 -4.94
C TRP A 42 -0.51 5.86 -5.73
N ARG A 43 -0.74 5.08 -6.80
CA ARG A 43 -1.98 5.09 -7.57
C ARG A 43 -3.19 4.70 -6.71
N ILE A 44 -3.07 3.67 -5.88
CA ILE A 44 -4.15 3.21 -4.99
C ILE A 44 -4.50 4.30 -3.97
N ILE A 45 -3.50 4.95 -3.39
CA ILE A 45 -3.69 6.03 -2.42
C ILE A 45 -4.43 7.21 -3.06
N LYS A 46 -3.97 7.69 -4.22
CA LYS A 46 -4.59 8.81 -4.93
C LYS A 46 -6.03 8.53 -5.38
N THR A 47 -6.37 7.28 -5.65
CA THR A 47 -7.71 6.87 -6.09
C THR A 47 -8.60 6.39 -4.93
N SER A 48 -8.17 6.59 -3.68
CA SER A 48 -8.92 6.24 -2.48
C SER A 48 -9.30 7.51 -1.71
N PRO A 49 -10.42 8.18 -2.06
CA PRO A 49 -10.80 9.50 -1.55
C PRO A 49 -11.11 9.55 -0.05
N SER A 50 -11.21 8.41 0.63
CA SER A 50 -11.70 8.31 2.01
C SER A 50 -10.63 8.01 3.04
N VAL A 51 -9.34 7.96 2.70
CA VAL A 51 -8.33 7.46 3.65
C VAL A 51 -7.37 8.54 4.11
N VAL A 52 -7.50 8.86 5.40
CA VAL A 52 -6.50 9.60 6.17
C VAL A 52 -5.34 8.65 6.44
N ILE A 53 -4.50 8.39 5.43
CA ILE A 53 -3.21 7.73 5.67
C ILE A 53 -2.28 8.80 6.23
N THR A 54 -1.84 8.62 7.48
CA THR A 54 -0.95 9.58 8.13
C THR A 54 0.50 9.44 7.65
N SER A 55 0.93 8.25 7.23
CA SER A 55 2.27 8.04 6.64
C SER A 55 2.36 6.73 5.84
N VAL A 56 3.11 6.76 4.74
CA VAL A 56 3.54 5.58 3.97
C VAL A 56 5.05 5.58 3.92
N ASP A 57 5.65 4.63 4.65
CA ASP A 57 7.10 4.47 4.68
C ASP A 57 7.52 3.37 3.71
N PHE A 58 8.41 3.73 2.79
CA PHE A 58 9.13 2.78 1.95
C PHE A 58 10.48 2.50 2.61
N LYS A 59 10.71 1.25 3.01
CA LYS A 59 11.96 0.82 3.67
C LYS A 59 12.67 -0.28 2.91
#